data_AF-A0A3D1PBE0-F1
#
_entry.id   AF-A0A3D1PBE0-F1
#
_cell.length_a   1.000
_cell.length_b   1.000
_cell.length_c   1.000
_cell.angle_alpha   90.00
_cell.angle_beta   90.00
_cell.angle_gamma   90.00
#
_symmetry.space_group_name_H-M   'P 1'
#
loop_
_entity.id
_entity.type
_entity.pdbx_description
1 polymer ?
#
loop_
_entity_poly.entity_id
_entity_poly.type
_entity_poly.pdbx_seq_one_letter_code
_entity_poly.pdbx_strand_id
1 'polypeptide(L)'
;MAVARKELILKVMETTCQELCAIGIQKRSGNIFTFKLNKEAIGWVGLNRAVRNYGGLLAVNPVVGVRYQIIEKTLADIEGKKFHSYLPPTISTHI
;
A
#
# COMPACT_ATOMS: atom_id res chain seq x y z
N MET A 1 -4.44 -29.86 -0.24
CA MET A 1 -4.10 -28.56 0.40
C MET A 1 -4.75 -27.45 -0.41
N ALA A 2 -5.61 -26.64 0.19
CA ALA A 2 -6.30 -25.57 -0.53
C ALA A 2 -5.48 -24.27 -0.41
N VAL A 3 -4.86 -23.87 -1.51
CA VAL A 3 -4.31 -22.51 -1.69
C VAL A 3 -5.47 -21.65 -2.18
N ALA A 4 -5.57 -20.39 -1.73
CA ALA A 4 -6.56 -19.47 -2.28
C ALA A 4 -6.37 -19.41 -3.80
N ARG A 5 -7.44 -19.69 -4.56
CA ARG A 5 -7.40 -19.71 -6.03
C ARG A 5 -6.85 -18.38 -6.54
N LYS A 6 -5.90 -18.43 -7.48
CA LYS A 6 -5.25 -17.24 -8.04
C LYS A 6 -6.28 -16.22 -8.54
N GLU A 7 -7.36 -16.71 -9.13
CA GLU A 7 -8.47 -15.93 -9.66
C GLU A 7 -9.19 -15.16 -8.54
N LEU A 8 -9.38 -15.78 -7.37
CA LEU A 8 -9.97 -15.11 -6.21
C LEU A 8 -9.06 -13.97 -5.73
N ILE A 9 -7.75 -14.22 -5.64
CA ILE A 9 -6.79 -13.20 -5.22
C ILE A 9 -6.81 -12.03 -6.18
N LEU A 10 -6.73 -12.28 -7.49
CA LEU A 10 -6.77 -11.23 -8.50
C LEU A 10 -8.05 -10.43 -8.42
N LYS A 11 -9.21 -11.10 -8.35
CA LYS A 11 -10.51 -10.44 -8.28
C LYS A 11 -10.65 -9.57 -7.03
N VAL A 12 -10.22 -10.04 -5.86
CA VAL A 12 -10.26 -9.26 -4.62
C VAL A 12 -9.38 -8.02 -4.73
N MET A 13 -8.15 -8.16 -5.23
CA MET A 13 -7.23 -7.02 -5.36
C MET A 13 -7.69 -6.00 -6.41
N GLU A 14 -8.24 -6.47 -7.53
CA GLU A 14 -8.79 -5.62 -8.59
C GLU A 14 -10.01 -4.85 -8.10
N THR A 15 -10.97 -5.55 -7.47
CA THR A 15 -12.17 -4.90 -6.90
C THR A 15 -11.78 -3.87 -5.85
N THR A 16 -10.86 -4.21 -4.94
CA THR A 16 -10.38 -3.28 -3.92
C THR A 16 -9.71 -2.05 -4.54
N CYS A 17 -8.93 -2.23 -5.60
CA CYS A 17 -8.31 -1.13 -6.33
C CYS A 17 -9.37 -0.21 -6.95
N GLN A 18 -10.40 -0.78 -7.60
CA GLN A 18 -11.49 -0.03 -8.22
C GLN A 18 -12.25 0.80 -7.17
N GLU A 19 -12.64 0.20 -6.05
CA GLU A 19 -13.37 0.87 -4.97
C GLU A 19 -12.55 2.01 -4.34
N LEU A 20 -11.25 1.79 -4.07
CA LEU A 20 -10.38 2.85 -3.56
C LEU A 20 -10.19 4.00 -4.56
N CYS A 21 -10.06 3.68 -5.85
CA CYS A 21 -9.96 4.70 -6.90
C CYS A 21 -11.26 5.49 -7.06
N ALA A 22 -12.41 4.84 -6.93
CA ALA A 22 -13.74 5.46 -7.04
C ALA A 22 -13.97 6.53 -5.96
N ILE A 23 -13.39 6.36 -4.77
CA ILE A 23 -13.44 7.37 -3.69
C ILE A 23 -12.30 8.41 -3.76
N GLY A 24 -11.59 8.49 -4.89
CA GLY A 24 -10.58 9.52 -5.14
C GLY A 24 -9.18 9.20 -4.60
N ILE A 25 -8.92 7.97 -4.14
CA ILE A 25 -7.58 7.55 -3.71
C ILE A 25 -6.79 7.09 -4.93
N GLN A 26 -5.62 7.68 -5.15
CA GLN A 26 -4.78 7.40 -6.30
C GLN A 26 -3.93 6.15 -6.11
N LYS A 27 -4.06 5.18 -7.03
CA LYS A 27 -3.15 4.03 -7.11
C LYS A 27 -1.71 4.45 -7.42
N ARG A 28 -0.75 3.87 -6.70
CA ARG A 28 0.71 3.98 -6.93
C ARG A 28 1.29 2.63 -7.38
N SER A 29 2.55 2.34 -7.07
CA SER A 29 3.16 1.03 -7.33
C SER A 29 2.58 -0.06 -6.42
N GLY A 30 2.70 -1.33 -6.83
CA GLY A 30 2.36 -2.51 -6.02
C GLY A 30 0.95 -2.47 -5.44
N ASN A 31 0.82 -2.53 -4.12
CA ASN A 31 -0.44 -2.40 -3.39
C ASN A 31 -0.55 -1.09 -2.60
N ILE A 32 0.13 -0.05 -3.06
CA ILE A 32 0.19 1.26 -2.43
C ILE A 32 -0.81 2.21 -3.12
N PHE A 33 -1.51 2.98 -2.31
CA PHE A 33 -2.48 3.98 -2.70
C PHE A 33 -2.24 5.25 -1.88
N THR A 34 -2.50 6.42 -2.44
CA THR A 34 -2.29 7.70 -1.77
C THR A 34 -3.42 8.68 -2.07
N PHE A 35 -3.68 9.57 -1.13
CA PHE A 35 -4.57 10.70 -1.33
C PHE A 35 -3.94 11.95 -0.71
N LYS A 36 -4.20 13.12 -1.30
CA LYS A 36 -3.63 14.38 -0.83
C LYS A 36 -4.42 14.86 0.39
N LEU A 37 -3.73 15.14 1.49
CA LEU A 37 -4.35 15.76 2.67
C LEU A 37 -4.19 17.28 2.59
N ASN A 38 -2.96 17.76 2.37
CA ASN A 38 -2.66 19.17 2.19
C ASN A 38 -1.39 19.34 1.32
N LYS A 39 -0.72 20.51 1.39
CA LYS A 39 0.50 20.78 0.61
C LYS A 39 1.73 20.01 1.11
N GLU A 40 1.74 19.60 2.37
CA GLU A 40 2.89 19.03 3.07
C GLU A 40 2.71 17.55 3.42
N ALA A 41 1.47 17.08 3.47
CA ALA A 41 1.11 15.74 3.91
C ALA A 41 0.30 14.97 2.86
N ILE A 42 0.57 13.67 2.78
CA ILE A 42 -0.23 12.70 2.05
C ILE A 42 -0.78 11.64 3.01
N GLY A 43 -2.00 11.19 2.76
CA GLY A 43 -2.52 9.95 3.33
C GLY A 43 -2.14 8.79 2.43
N TRP A 44 -1.94 7.60 3.00
CA TRP A 44 -1.64 6.40 2.24
C TRP A 44 -2.37 5.17 2.78
N VAL A 45 -2.61 4.23 1.87
CA VAL A 45 -3.16 2.89 2.15
C VAL A 45 -2.26 1.87 1.46
N GLY A 46 -1.78 0.89 2.22
CA GLY A 46 -1.00 -0.24 1.75
C GLY A 46 -1.73 -1.53 2.01
N LEU A 47 -1.91 -2.37 0.99
CA LEU A 47 -2.57 -3.67 1.17
C LEU A 47 -1.52 -4.80 1.25
N ASN A 48 -1.27 -5.26 2.46
CA ASN A 48 -0.51 -6.49 2.69
C ASN A 48 -1.44 -7.68 2.47
N ARG A 49 -0.93 -8.77 1.89
CA ARG A 49 -1.69 -10.01 1.71
C ARG A 49 -0.95 -11.20 2.28
N ALA A 50 -1.69 -12.11 2.89
CA ALA A 50 -1.20 -13.42 3.28
C ALA A 50 -2.13 -14.50 2.69
N VAL A 51 -1.53 -15.50 2.06
CA VAL A 51 -2.24 -16.69 1.59
C VAL A 51 -1.81 -17.83 2.48
N ARG A 52 -2.72 -18.34 3.32
CA ARG A 52 -2.42 -19.50 4.17
C ARG A 52 -2.74 -20.78 3.40
N ASN A 53 -1.78 -21.71 3.38
CA ASN A 53 -1.90 -23.02 2.70
C ASN A 53 -2.92 -23.96 3.38
N TYR A 54 -3.33 -23.66 4.61
CA TYR A 54 -4.39 -24.35 5.33
C TYR A 54 -5.69 -23.54 5.23
N GLY A 55 -6.63 -24.03 4.41
CA GLY A 55 -8.01 -23.51 4.32
C GLY A 55 -8.32 -22.60 3.13
N GLY A 56 -7.40 -22.36 2.19
CA GLY A 56 -7.68 -21.57 0.99
C GLY A 56 -8.00 -20.10 1.27
N LEU A 57 -7.57 -19.60 2.44
CA LEU A 57 -7.99 -18.31 2.97
C LEU A 57 -7.03 -17.21 2.51
N LEU A 58 -7.59 -16.19 1.88
CA LEU A 58 -6.91 -14.94 1.54
C LEU A 58 -7.15 -13.94 2.67
N ALA A 59 -6.09 -13.53 3.36
CA ALA A 59 -6.14 -12.42 4.31
C ALA A 59 -5.55 -11.17 3.63
N VAL A 60 -6.30 -10.06 3.65
CA VAL A 60 -5.84 -8.75 3.21
C VAL A 60 -5.83 -7.84 4.44
N ASN A 61 -4.67 -7.25 4.73
CA ASN A 61 -4.50 -6.30 5.82
C ASN A 61 -4.24 -4.89 5.24
N PRO A 62 -5.19 -3.96 5.37
CA PRO A 62 -4.94 -2.57 5.04
C PRO A 62 -4.10 -1.93 6.15
N VAL A 63 -2.93 -1.44 5.78
CA VAL A 63 -2.12 -0.55 6.61
C VAL A 63 -2.35 0.87 6.12
N VAL A 64 -2.77 1.76 7.01
CA VAL A 64 -3.08 3.15 6.66
C VAL A 64 -2.20 4.09 7.46
N GLY A 65 -1.92 5.26 6.91
CA GLY A 65 -1.14 6.26 7.63
C GLY A 65 -1.13 7.62 6.97
N VAL A 66 -0.49 8.56 7.66
CA VAL A 66 -0.22 9.91 7.19
C VAL A 66 1.29 10.07 7.09
N ARG A 67 1.75 10.70 6.00
CA ARG A 67 3.16 10.94 5.72
C ARG A 67 3.37 12.44 5.53
N TYR A 68 4.14 13.05 6.42
CA TYR A 68 4.63 14.43 6.27
C TYR A 68 5.88 14.43 5.40
N GLN A 69 5.76 15.00 4.20
CA GLN A 69 6.79 14.89 3.17
C GLN A 69 8.09 15.60 3.53
N ILE A 70 7.99 16.69 4.31
CA ILE A 70 9.16 17.44 4.77
C ILE A 70 10.02 16.57 5.69
N ILE A 71 9.41 15.92 6.68
CA ILE A 71 10.12 15.04 7.63
C ILE A 71 10.81 13.91 6.87
N GLU A 72 10.08 13.27 5.96
CA GLU A 72 10.60 12.14 5.19
C GLU A 72 11.74 12.53 4.24
N LYS A 73 11.70 13.74 3.68
CA LYS A 73 12.80 14.28 2.90
C LYS A 73 14.02 14.53 3.77
N THR A 74 13.84 15.16 4.93
CA THR A 74 14.92 15.39 5.90
C THR A 74 15.57 14.09 6.36
N LEU A 75 14.77 13.05 6.66
CA LEU A 75 15.29 11.74 7.04
C LEU A 75 16.09 11.09 5.90
N ALA A 76 15.58 11.16 4.66
CA ALA A 76 16.32 10.63 3.51
C ALA A 76 17.67 11.35 3.32
N ASP A 77 17.71 12.67 3.47
CA ASP A 77 18.94 13.47 3.38
C ASP A 77 19.94 13.09 4.48
N ILE A 78 19.50 12.92 5.73
CA ILE A 78 20.34 12.48 6.86
C ILE A 78 20.91 11.08 6.62
N GLU A 79 20.11 10.16 6.07
CA GLU A 79 20.53 8.79 5.80
C GLU A 79 21.35 8.65 4.50
N GLY A 80 21.54 9.72 3.73
CA GLY A 80 22.19 9.67 2.41
C GLY A 80 21.40 8.85 1.39
N LYS A 81 20.07 8.72 1.56
CA LYS A 81 19.18 7.96 0.69
C LYS A 81 18.40 8.87 -0.24
N LYS A 82 17.95 8.32 -1.37
CA LYS A 82 17.04 9.04 -2.26
C LYS A 82 15.64 9.13 -1.65
N PHE A 83 15.10 10.35 -1.56
CA PHE A 83 13.72 10.57 -1.14
C PHE A 83 12.71 9.85 -2.06
N HIS A 84 11.74 9.15 -1.45
CA HIS A 84 10.62 8.54 -2.15
C HIS A 84 9.32 9.26 -1.80
N SER A 85 8.57 9.68 -2.83
CA SER A 85 7.40 10.56 -2.65
C SER A 85 6.14 9.90 -2.10
N TYR A 86 6.11 8.58 -1.97
CA TYR A 86 4.90 7.85 -1.54
C TYR A 86 5.16 6.46 -0.96
N LEU A 87 6.41 5.99 -0.87
CA LEU A 87 6.71 4.69 -0.31
C LEU A 87 6.71 4.80 1.23
N PRO A 88 5.76 4.16 1.93
CA PRO A 88 5.71 4.22 3.38
C PRO A 88 6.71 3.22 4.00
N PRO A 89 7.23 3.50 5.20
CA PRO A 89 8.23 2.67 5.87
C PRO A 89 7.69 1.31 6.36
N THR A 90 6.37 1.15 6.45
CA THR A 90 5.72 -0.01 7.10
C THR A 90 5.04 -0.99 6.14
N ILE A 91 5.08 -0.74 4.82
CA ILE A 91 4.67 -1.76 3.86
C ILE A 91 5.87 -2.65 3.58
N SER A 92 5.69 -3.96 3.81
CA SER A 92 6.65 -4.96 3.37
C SER A 92 6.60 -5.02 1.85
N THR A 93 7.48 -4.26 1.22
CA THR A 93 7.67 -4.26 -0.23
C THR A 93 8.97 -4.98 -0.55
N HIS A 94 8.92 -6.00 -1.40
CA HIS A 94 10.08 -6.32 -2.24
C HIS A 94 10.19 -5.17 -3.25
N ILE A 95 11.14 -4.27 -3.05
CA ILE A 95 11.51 -3.23 -4.03
C ILE A 95 12.75 -3.72 -4.75
#